data_AF-A0A059X469-F1
#
_entry.id   AF-A0A059X469-F1
#
_cell.length_a   1.000
_cell.length_b   1.000
_cell.length_c   1.000
_cell.angle_alpha   90.00
_cell.angle_beta   90.00
_cell.angle_gamma   90.00
#
_symmetry.space_group_name_H-M   'P 1'
#
loop_
_entity.id
_entity.type
_entity.pdbx_description
1 polymer ?
#
loop_
_entity_poly.entity_id
_entity_poly.type
_entity_poly.pdbx_seq_one_letter_code
_entity_poly.pdbx_strand_id
1 'polypeptide(L)'
;IFQEQLMQMAMAVGECSAEDADLLRRAMGSKRGIEKIESLRERLYEGMATNGIVGQAADDMYMKIQAFANFGFAESHSLSFGLLVYASSWIKLHYPGAFLAGLLRAQPMGFYSPATLTADARRHGVEVRRPDLHASGVEAVLEPVDGPDDVSSRFARSTTETSPVGDPPAVERGSAA
;
A
#
# COMPACT_ATOMS: atom_id res chain seq x y z
N ILE A 1 -17.99 -12.42 -7.01
CA ILE A 1 -17.41 -11.11 -6.59
C ILE A 1 -16.77 -10.43 -7.79
N PHE A 2 -16.00 -11.18 -8.58
CA PHE A 2 -15.35 -10.63 -9.75
C PHE A 2 -16.18 -10.75 -11.02
N GLN A 3 -15.94 -9.85 -11.97
CA GLN A 3 -16.58 -9.87 -13.29
C GLN A 3 -16.21 -11.14 -14.06
N GLU A 4 -14.95 -11.57 -13.94
CA GLU A 4 -14.41 -12.77 -14.54
C GLU A 4 -15.11 -14.05 -14.02
N GLN A 5 -15.46 -14.09 -12.73
CA GLN A 5 -16.24 -15.19 -12.15
C GLN A 5 -17.67 -15.24 -12.74
N LEU A 6 -18.28 -14.08 -13.00
CA LEU A 6 -19.61 -14.03 -13.60
C LEU A 6 -19.61 -14.56 -15.03
N MET A 7 -18.58 -14.21 -15.81
CA MET A 7 -18.37 -14.74 -17.16
C MET A 7 -18.23 -16.26 -17.13
N GLN A 8 -17.42 -16.79 -16.21
CA GLN A 8 -17.25 -18.24 -16.04
C GLN A 8 -18.55 -18.93 -15.64
N MET A 9 -19.35 -18.34 -14.75
CA MET A 9 -20.66 -18.88 -14.41
C MET A 9 -21.58 -18.95 -15.63
N ALA A 10 -21.70 -17.87 -16.40
CA ALA A 10 -22.56 -17.84 -17.58
C ALA A 10 -22.17 -18.89 -18.64
N MET A 11 -20.86 -19.09 -18.87
CA MET A 11 -20.38 -20.13 -19.77
C MET A 11 -20.65 -21.54 -19.22
N ALA A 12 -20.41 -21.76 -17.92
CA ALA A 12 -20.54 -23.08 -17.31
C ALA A 12 -21.99 -23.54 -17.14
N VAL A 13 -22.92 -22.61 -16.89
CA VAL A 13 -24.30 -22.95 -16.52
C VAL A 13 -25.31 -22.56 -17.58
N GLY A 14 -25.02 -21.54 -18.39
CA GLY A 14 -25.90 -21.04 -19.44
C GLY A 14 -25.46 -21.41 -20.85
N GLU A 15 -24.44 -22.27 -20.99
CA GLU A 15 -23.80 -22.63 -22.27
C GLU A 15 -23.51 -21.41 -23.16
N CYS A 16 -23.26 -20.26 -22.53
CA CYS A 16 -23.01 -19.01 -23.21
C CYS A 16 -21.71 -19.09 -24.01
N SER A 17 -21.71 -18.47 -25.20
CA SER A 17 -20.48 -18.31 -25.97
C SER A 17 -19.55 -17.31 -25.28
N ALA A 18 -18.28 -17.30 -25.68
CA ALA A 18 -17.33 -16.28 -25.22
C ALA A 18 -17.80 -14.85 -25.52
N GLU A 19 -18.56 -14.65 -26.61
CA GLU A 19 -19.13 -13.36 -26.97
C GLU A 19 -20.25 -12.93 -26.01
N ASP A 20 -21.13 -13.84 -25.60
CA ASP A 20 -22.18 -13.53 -24.62
C ASP A 20 -21.57 -13.22 -23.25
N ALA A 21 -20.54 -13.97 -22.86
CA ALA A 21 -19.81 -13.74 -21.62
C ALA A 21 -19.15 -12.35 -21.62
N ASP A 22 -18.54 -11.93 -22.74
CA ASP A 22 -18.01 -10.56 -22.85
C ASP A 22 -19.12 -9.50 -22.86
N LEU A 23 -20.31 -9.81 -23.40
CA LEU A 23 -21.47 -8.92 -23.34
C LEU A 23 -21.94 -8.72 -21.89
N LEU A 24 -21.97 -9.78 -21.08
CA LEU A 24 -22.21 -9.69 -19.63
C LEU A 24 -21.17 -8.79 -18.97
N ARG A 25 -19.87 -9.00 -19.23
CA ARG A 25 -18.78 -8.17 -18.68
C ARG A 25 -18.95 -6.68 -19.03
N ARG A 26 -19.24 -6.38 -20.31
CA ARG A 26 -19.45 -4.99 -20.78
C ARG A 26 -20.70 -4.37 -20.18
N ALA A 27 -21.71 -5.17 -19.85
CA ALA A 27 -22.91 -4.69 -19.18
C ALA A 27 -22.59 -4.19 -17.76
N MET A 28 -21.68 -4.83 -17.04
CA MET A 28 -21.35 -4.48 -15.64
C MET A 28 -20.76 -3.06 -15.48
N GLY A 29 -20.05 -2.54 -16.49
CA GLY A 29 -19.50 -1.18 -16.47
C GLY A 29 -20.41 -0.10 -17.08
N SER A 30 -21.62 -0.46 -17.50
CA SER A 30 -22.48 0.42 -18.30
C SER A 30 -23.67 0.96 -17.52
N LYS A 31 -24.02 2.22 -17.75
CA LYS A 31 -25.30 2.80 -17.28
C LYS A 31 -26.54 2.03 -17.76
N ARG A 32 -26.42 1.26 -18.85
CA ARG A 32 -27.46 0.38 -19.42
C ARG A 32 -27.15 -1.11 -19.18
N GLY A 33 -26.46 -1.44 -18.09
CA GLY A 33 -26.05 -2.80 -17.79
C GLY A 33 -27.22 -3.77 -17.64
N ILE A 34 -28.27 -3.34 -16.94
CA ILE A 34 -29.46 -4.17 -16.70
C ILE A 34 -30.15 -4.54 -18.02
N GLU A 35 -30.35 -3.59 -18.93
CA GLU A 35 -30.97 -3.83 -20.24
C GLU A 35 -30.18 -4.86 -21.07
N LYS A 36 -28.84 -4.79 -21.03
CA LYS A 36 -27.97 -5.73 -21.75
C LYS A 36 -28.01 -7.13 -21.15
N ILE A 37 -28.13 -7.25 -19.84
CA ILE A 37 -28.23 -8.56 -19.16
C ILE A 37 -29.59 -9.19 -19.42
N GLU A 38 -30.66 -8.40 -19.40
CA GLU A 38 -32.00 -8.87 -19.77
C GLU A 38 -32.05 -9.40 -21.19
N SER A 39 -31.28 -8.82 -22.12
CA SER A 39 -31.19 -9.35 -23.49
C SER A 39 -30.59 -10.77 -23.60
N LEU A 40 -29.88 -11.23 -22.56
CA LEU A 40 -29.31 -12.58 -22.47
C LEU A 40 -30.16 -13.53 -21.62
N ARG A 41 -31.28 -13.06 -21.06
CA ARG A 41 -32.10 -13.84 -20.13
C ARG A 41 -32.55 -15.16 -20.75
N GLU A 42 -33.25 -15.13 -21.87
CA GLU A 42 -33.79 -16.34 -22.51
C GLU A 42 -32.69 -17.38 -22.76
N ARG A 43 -31.56 -16.93 -23.31
CA ARG A 43 -30.41 -17.78 -23.62
C ARG A 43 -29.76 -18.40 -22.37
N LEU A 44 -29.65 -17.63 -21.28
CA LEU A 44 -29.18 -18.14 -19.99
C LEU A 44 -30.12 -19.21 -19.43
N TYR A 45 -31.43 -19.00 -19.52
CA TYR A 45 -32.42 -19.99 -19.06
C TYR A 45 -32.43 -21.26 -19.92
N GLU A 46 -32.28 -21.14 -21.24
CA GLU A 46 -32.16 -22.27 -22.15
C GLU A 46 -30.92 -23.10 -21.83
N GLY A 47 -29.75 -22.47 -21.68
CA GLY A 47 -28.53 -23.19 -21.33
C GLY A 47 -28.55 -23.79 -19.92
N MET A 48 -29.19 -23.12 -18.96
CA MET A 48 -29.44 -23.69 -17.62
C MET A 48 -30.32 -24.93 -17.70
N ALA A 49 -31.36 -24.91 -18.54
CA ALA A 49 -32.22 -26.07 -18.74
C ALA A 49 -31.47 -27.26 -19.37
N THR A 50 -30.56 -27.03 -20.32
CA THR A 50 -29.69 -28.08 -20.88
C THR A 50 -28.81 -28.73 -19.80
N ASN A 51 -28.38 -27.94 -18.80
CA ASN A 51 -27.63 -28.42 -17.63
C ASN A 51 -28.52 -28.98 -16.51
N GLY A 52 -29.82 -29.12 -16.72
CA GLY A 52 -30.77 -29.63 -15.72
C GLY A 52 -31.09 -28.65 -14.58
N ILE A 53 -30.73 -27.37 -14.74
CA ILE A 53 -31.00 -26.30 -13.78
C ILE A 53 -32.30 -25.61 -14.21
N VAL A 54 -33.40 -25.89 -13.51
CA VAL A 54 -34.74 -25.38 -13.86
C VAL A 54 -35.50 -24.88 -12.63
N GLY A 55 -36.56 -24.11 -12.87
CA GLY A 55 -37.43 -23.56 -11.82
C GLY A 55 -36.69 -22.60 -10.90
N GLN A 56 -36.97 -22.68 -9.59
CA GLN A 56 -36.44 -21.73 -8.60
C GLN A 56 -34.91 -21.64 -8.60
N ALA A 57 -34.20 -22.75 -8.87
CA ALA A 57 -32.75 -22.75 -8.92
C ALA A 57 -32.20 -21.87 -10.07
N ALA A 58 -32.85 -21.92 -11.23
CA ALA A 58 -32.51 -21.09 -12.38
C ALA A 58 -32.82 -19.61 -12.09
N ASP A 59 -33.98 -19.33 -11.48
CA ASP A 59 -34.38 -17.97 -11.08
C ASP A 59 -33.39 -17.36 -10.09
N ASP A 60 -33.00 -18.12 -9.05
CA ASP A 60 -32.03 -17.68 -8.06
C ASP A 60 -30.65 -17.40 -8.67
N MET A 61 -30.22 -18.21 -9.64
CA MET A 61 -28.96 -18.00 -10.36
C MET A 61 -29.02 -16.77 -11.25
N TYR A 62 -30.11 -16.59 -12.00
CA TYR A 62 -30.30 -15.40 -12.83
C TYR A 62 -30.33 -14.12 -11.99
N MET A 63 -31.07 -14.12 -10.88
CA MET A 63 -31.10 -13.00 -9.95
C MET A 63 -29.72 -12.66 -9.38
N LYS A 64 -28.91 -13.67 -9.05
CA LYS A 64 -27.52 -13.46 -8.64
C LYS A 64 -26.70 -12.83 -9.76
N ILE A 65 -26.81 -13.32 -10.99
CA ILE A 65 -26.11 -12.77 -12.16
C ILE A 65 -26.45 -11.28 -12.36
N GLN A 66 -27.75 -10.95 -12.30
CA GLN A 66 -28.25 -9.59 -12.44
C GLN A 66 -27.79 -8.68 -11.29
N ALA A 67 -27.82 -9.17 -10.05
CA ALA A 67 -27.35 -8.41 -8.90
C ALA A 67 -25.85 -8.10 -8.99
N PHE A 68 -25.03 -9.05 -9.45
CA PHE A 68 -23.58 -8.85 -9.61
C PHE A 68 -23.23 -7.81 -10.66
N ALA A 69 -24.09 -7.56 -11.65
CA ALA A 69 -23.88 -6.56 -12.69
C ALA A 69 -23.47 -5.18 -12.15
N ASN A 70 -24.08 -4.78 -11.03
CA ASN A 70 -23.85 -3.45 -10.45
C ASN A 70 -22.65 -3.40 -9.48
N PHE A 71 -22.12 -4.55 -9.06
CA PHE A 71 -21.13 -4.64 -7.98
C PHE A 71 -19.88 -5.48 -8.33
N GLY A 72 -19.77 -5.99 -9.55
CA GLY A 72 -18.64 -6.80 -9.97
C GLY A 72 -17.36 -6.00 -10.08
N PHE A 73 -16.32 -6.45 -9.39
CA PHE A 73 -14.97 -5.87 -9.47
C PHE A 73 -14.11 -6.61 -10.49
N ALA A 74 -13.17 -5.92 -11.13
CA ALA A 74 -12.18 -6.59 -11.98
C ALA A 74 -11.19 -7.36 -11.11
N GLU A 75 -11.06 -8.67 -11.36
CA GLU A 75 -10.18 -9.55 -10.59
C GLU A 75 -8.71 -9.17 -10.75
N SER A 76 -8.28 -8.97 -12.00
CA SER A 76 -6.89 -8.59 -12.33
C SER A 76 -6.43 -7.29 -11.64
N HIS A 77 -7.32 -6.30 -11.58
CA HIS A 77 -7.06 -5.05 -10.88
C HIS A 77 -6.99 -5.26 -9.36
N SER A 78 -7.90 -6.07 -8.82
CA SER A 78 -7.95 -6.38 -7.38
C SER A 78 -6.69 -7.13 -6.92
N LEU A 79 -6.23 -8.11 -7.70
CA LEU A 79 -5.04 -8.90 -7.40
C LEU A 79 -3.76 -8.07 -7.44
N SER A 80 -3.60 -7.20 -8.45
CA SER A 80 -2.39 -6.37 -8.58
C SER A 80 -2.22 -5.40 -7.41
N PHE A 81 -3.29 -4.72 -7.00
CA PHE A 81 -3.26 -3.88 -5.80
C PHE A 81 -3.18 -4.68 -4.50
N GLY A 82 -3.86 -5.82 -4.42
CA GLY A 82 -3.81 -6.73 -3.27
C GLY A 82 -2.38 -7.18 -2.94
N LEU A 83 -1.57 -7.48 -3.97
CA LEU A 83 -0.16 -7.82 -3.80
C LEU A 83 0.65 -6.66 -3.20
N LEU A 84 0.43 -5.42 -3.66
CA LEU A 84 1.11 -4.25 -3.12
C LEU A 84 0.76 -4.00 -1.65
N VAL A 85 -0.52 -4.15 -1.29
CA VAL A 85 -0.98 -4.04 0.10
C VAL A 85 -0.36 -5.12 0.96
N TYR A 86 -0.34 -6.37 0.48
CA TYR A 86 0.25 -7.50 1.19
C TYR A 86 1.75 -7.28 1.44
N ALA A 87 2.52 -6.98 0.40
CA ALA A 87 3.95 -6.72 0.51
C ALA A 87 4.24 -5.55 1.45
N SER A 88 3.51 -4.44 1.32
CA SER A 88 3.66 -3.27 2.19
C SER A 88 3.33 -3.58 3.65
N SER A 89 2.27 -4.36 3.89
CA SER A 89 1.86 -4.77 5.24
C SER A 89 2.86 -5.73 5.88
N TRP A 90 3.43 -6.64 5.09
CA TRP A 90 4.48 -7.56 5.55
C TRP A 90 5.74 -6.79 5.97
N ILE A 91 6.18 -5.82 5.17
CA ILE A 91 7.31 -4.94 5.53
C ILE A 91 6.96 -4.11 6.77
N LYS A 92 5.74 -3.57 6.87
CA LYS A 92 5.29 -2.84 8.07
C LYS A 92 5.34 -3.70 9.33
N LEU A 93 4.95 -4.97 9.24
CA LEU A 93 4.93 -5.90 10.38
C LEU A 93 6.34 -6.31 10.82
N HIS A 94 7.20 -6.69 9.88
CA HIS A 94 8.51 -7.29 10.19
C HIS A 94 9.66 -6.27 10.25
N TYR A 95 9.54 -5.15 9.53
CA TYR A 95 10.59 -4.12 9.42
C TYR A 95 9.99 -2.71 9.53
N PRO A 96 9.30 -2.38 10.63
CA PRO A 96 8.56 -1.11 10.77
C PRO A 96 9.46 0.13 10.67
N GLY A 97 10.72 0.04 11.12
CA GLY A 97 11.70 1.12 10.95
C GLY A 97 12.04 1.38 9.48
N ALA A 98 12.35 0.33 8.73
CA ALA A 98 12.64 0.42 7.29
C ALA A 98 11.43 0.92 6.50
N PHE A 99 10.24 0.44 6.86
CA PHE A 99 8.98 0.91 6.29
C PHE A 99 8.80 2.42 6.49
N LEU A 100 8.98 2.92 7.72
CA LEU A 100 8.92 4.36 8.01
C LEU A 100 9.95 5.16 7.20
N ALA A 101 11.20 4.71 7.16
CA ALA A 101 12.26 5.41 6.43
C ALA A 101 11.92 5.52 4.93
N GLY A 102 11.42 4.44 4.33
CA GLY A 102 10.93 4.44 2.95
C GLY A 102 9.78 5.43 2.73
N LEU A 103 8.79 5.45 3.63
CA LEU A 103 7.67 6.39 3.55
C LEU A 103 8.10 7.86 3.70
N LEU A 104 9.11 8.16 4.53
CA LEU A 104 9.64 9.52 4.68
C LEU A 104 10.40 9.97 3.41
N ARG A 105 11.15 9.05 2.79
CA ARG A 105 11.90 9.32 1.55
C ARG A 105 11.00 9.52 0.33
N ALA A 106 9.83 8.90 0.32
CA ALA A 106 8.87 9.02 -0.77
C ALA A 106 8.00 10.30 -0.70
N GLN A 107 8.24 11.20 0.26
CA GLN A 107 7.48 12.44 0.38
C GLN A 107 7.72 13.40 -0.80
N PRO A 108 6.71 14.19 -1.19
CA PRO A 108 5.36 14.27 -0.62
C PRO A 108 4.42 13.15 -1.13
N MET A 109 3.73 12.45 -0.22
CA MET A 109 2.83 11.33 -0.57
C MET A 109 1.32 11.64 -0.48
N GLY A 110 0.94 12.90 -0.29
CA GLY A 110 -0.47 13.39 -0.37
C GLY A 110 -1.43 12.96 0.75
N PHE A 111 -1.18 11.86 1.48
CA PHE A 111 -2.12 11.31 2.46
C PHE A 111 -1.76 11.57 3.93
N TYR A 112 -0.48 11.43 4.30
CA TYR A 112 -0.04 11.53 5.70
C TYR A 112 1.20 12.41 5.84
N SER A 113 1.19 13.27 6.86
CA SER A 113 2.33 14.10 7.21
C SER A 113 3.49 13.27 7.80
N PRO A 114 4.76 13.71 7.67
CA PRO A 114 5.88 13.08 8.37
C PRO A 114 5.67 12.95 9.89
N ALA A 115 4.99 13.91 10.52
CA ALA A 115 4.66 13.86 11.94
C ALA A 115 3.68 12.73 12.27
N THR A 116 2.67 12.50 11.42
CA THR A 116 1.73 11.39 11.57
C THR A 116 2.43 10.04 11.46
N LEU A 117 3.31 9.90 10.44
CA LEU A 117 4.04 8.66 10.20
C LEU A 117 5.00 8.30 11.34
N THR A 118 5.77 9.28 11.80
CA THR A 118 6.71 9.08 12.93
C THR A 118 5.99 8.80 14.25
N ALA A 119 4.82 9.40 14.47
CA ALA A 119 3.98 9.09 15.63
C ALA A 119 3.41 7.66 15.59
N ASP A 120 2.94 7.19 14.43
CA ASP A 120 2.47 5.80 14.25
C ASP A 120 3.60 4.81 14.54
N ALA A 121 4.78 5.04 13.95
CA ALA A 121 5.93 4.16 14.13
C ALA A 121 6.38 4.04 15.59
N ARG A 122 6.40 5.16 16.35
CA ARG A 122 6.70 5.14 17.79
C ARG A 122 5.70 4.30 18.58
N ARG A 123 4.40 4.38 18.25
CA ARG A 123 3.37 3.52 18.89
C ARG A 123 3.56 2.05 18.59
N HIS A 124 4.23 1.72 17.48
CA HIS A 124 4.57 0.36 17.08
C HIS A 124 6.01 -0.04 17.45
N GLY A 125 6.63 0.64 18.42
CA GLY A 125 7.91 0.24 18.99
C GLY A 125 9.15 0.68 18.22
N VAL A 126 9.02 1.56 17.22
CA VAL A 126 10.18 2.12 16.51
C VAL A 126 10.76 3.29 17.30
N GLU A 127 12.06 3.24 17.63
CA GLU A 127 12.81 4.42 18.10
C GLU A 127 12.97 5.40 16.95
N VAL A 128 12.41 6.60 17.09
CA VAL A 128 12.51 7.66 16.08
C VAL A 128 13.27 8.84 16.68
N ARG A 129 14.49 9.07 16.17
CA ARG A 129 15.37 10.17 16.56
C ARG A 129 15.01 11.46 15.81
N ARG A 130 15.42 12.61 16.38
CA ARG A 130 15.35 13.91 15.70
C ARG A 130 16.53 14.06 14.74
N PRO A 131 16.45 14.94 13.74
CA PRO A 131 17.60 15.28 12.91
C PRO A 131 18.77 15.78 13.76
N ASP A 132 19.98 15.37 13.39
CA ASP A 132 21.25 15.71 14.04
C ASP A 132 22.22 16.28 13.00
N LEU A 133 22.88 17.39 13.32
CA LEU A 133 23.76 18.10 12.38
C LEU A 133 25.03 17.32 11.99
N HIS A 134 25.49 16.41 12.84
CA HIS A 134 26.72 15.65 12.66
C HIS A 134 26.47 14.24 12.12
N ALA A 135 25.30 13.66 12.40
CA ALA A 135 24.98 12.29 12.02
C ALA A 135 23.99 12.18 10.85
N SER A 136 23.06 13.12 10.68
CA SER A 136 21.98 12.99 9.68
C SER A 136 22.42 13.35 8.27
N GLY A 137 21.94 12.57 7.29
CA GLY A 137 22.01 12.91 5.88
C GLY A 137 20.76 13.66 5.38
N VAL A 138 20.66 13.82 4.07
CA VAL A 138 19.50 14.46 3.41
C VAL A 138 18.23 13.61 3.56
N GLU A 139 18.37 12.29 3.50
CA GLU A 139 17.26 11.33 3.57
C GLU A 139 17.18 10.66 4.95
N ALA A 140 15.99 10.18 5.31
CA ALA A 140 15.80 9.35 6.49
C ALA A 140 16.54 8.01 6.34
N VAL A 141 17.31 7.63 7.36
CA VAL A 141 18.11 6.40 7.40
C VAL A 141 17.78 5.56 8.63
N LEU A 142 18.30 4.32 8.66
CA LEU A 142 18.23 3.42 9.81
C LEU A 142 19.58 3.38 10.51
N GLU A 143 19.54 3.33 11.84
CA GLU A 143 20.70 3.14 12.69
C GLU A 143 20.55 1.81 13.46
N PRO A 144 21.64 1.07 13.72
CA PRO A 144 21.62 -0.01 14.68
C PRO A 144 21.10 0.47 16.03
N VAL A 145 20.24 -0.31 16.66
CA VAL A 145 19.83 -0.03 18.03
C VAL A 145 20.92 -0.56 18.95
N ASP A 146 21.59 0.36 19.64
CA ASP A 146 22.53 0.06 20.72
C ASP A 146 21.86 -0.92 21.69
N GLY A 147 22.48 -2.07 21.92
CA GLY A 147 22.01 -3.03 22.93
C GLY A 147 22.06 -2.42 24.34
N PRO A 148 21.44 -3.07 25.35
CA PRO A 148 21.45 -2.57 26.74
C PRO A 148 22.86 -2.32 27.31
N ASP A 149 23.92 -2.87 26.70
CA ASP A 149 25.31 -2.72 27.12
C ASP A 149 26.06 -1.51 26.52
N ASP A 150 25.48 -0.80 25.55
CA ASP A 150 26.18 0.28 24.81
C ASP A 150 25.78 1.69 25.26
N VAL A 151 25.18 1.82 26.43
CA VAL A 151 24.88 3.13 27.05
C VAL A 151 26.17 3.83 27.53
N SER A 152 27.29 3.09 27.67
CA SER A 152 28.58 3.64 28.13
C SER A 152 29.28 4.53 27.09
N SER A 153 29.00 4.36 25.79
CA SER A 153 29.65 5.12 24.72
C SER A 153 29.05 6.52 24.50
N ARG A 154 27.80 6.75 24.95
CA ARG A 154 27.07 8.00 24.68
C ARG A 154 27.52 9.20 25.52
N PHE A 155 28.14 8.98 26.68
CA PHE A 155 28.69 10.06 27.51
C PHE A 155 30.19 10.32 27.28
N ALA A 156 30.93 9.37 26.70
CA ALA A 156 32.38 9.49 26.50
C ALA A 156 32.78 10.48 25.39
N ARG A 157 31.87 10.81 24.46
CA ARG A 157 32.15 11.75 23.36
C ARG A 157 31.91 13.23 23.69
N SER A 158 31.45 13.57 24.89
CA SER A 158 31.19 14.97 25.28
C SER A 158 32.33 15.63 26.08
N THR A 159 33.44 14.94 26.37
CA THR A 159 34.53 15.50 27.19
C THR A 159 35.92 15.12 26.68
N THR A 160 36.37 15.75 25.59
CA THR A 160 37.79 15.90 25.16
C THR A 160 37.74 16.73 23.86
N GLU A 161 38.40 17.86 23.64
CA GLU A 161 39.41 18.67 24.34
C GLU A 161 39.17 20.13 23.91
N THR A 162 39.02 21.05 24.86
CA THR A 162 39.30 22.47 24.57
C THR A 162 40.82 22.63 24.52
N SER A 163 41.37 22.61 23.31
CA SER A 163 42.76 22.97 23.07
C SER A 163 43.00 24.42 23.53
N PRO A 164 44.09 24.74 24.26
CA PRO A 164 44.33 26.10 24.70
C PRO A 164 44.63 26.96 23.47
N VAL A 165 43.86 28.04 23.32
CA VAL A 165 44.15 29.12 22.37
C VAL A 165 45.58 29.59 22.65
N GLY A 166 46.46 29.46 21.66
CA GLY A 166 47.84 29.94 21.75
C GLY A 166 47.89 31.43 22.01
N ASP A 167 48.82 31.83 22.87
CA ASP A 167 49.09 33.24 23.18
C ASP A 167 49.39 34.05 21.91
N PRO A 168 48.85 35.28 21.77
CA PRO A 168 49.22 36.15 20.68
C PRO A 168 50.69 36.63 20.85
N PRO A 169 51.44 36.81 19.75
CA PRO A 169 52.83 37.27 19.84
C PRO A 169 52.91 38.70 20.40
N ALA A 170 53.88 38.91 21.29
CA ALA A 170 54.17 40.20 21.92
C ALA A 170 54.58 41.24 20.87
N VAL A 171 53.86 42.37 20.84
CA VAL A 171 54.24 43.57 20.10
C VAL A 171 55.23 44.36 20.94
N GLU A 172 56.51 44.33 20.58
CA GLU A 172 57.52 45.22 21.15
C GLU A 172 57.16 46.68 20.84
N ARG A 173 56.90 47.46 21.89
CA ARG A 173 56.85 48.91 21.81
C ARG A 173 58.28 49.45 21.86
N GLY A 174 58.85 49.72 20.69
CA GLY A 174 60.06 50.53 20.55
C GLY A 174 59.73 52.01 20.76
N SER A 175 60.29 52.60 21.81
CA SER A 175 60.22 54.02 22.17
C SER A 175 60.96 54.90 21.16
N ALA A 176 60.39 56.07 20.89
CA ALA A 176 61.06 57.17 20.20
C ALA A 176 62.26 57.70 21.01
N ALA A 177 63.33 58.04 20.29
CA ALA A 177 64.24 59.15 20.52
C ALA A 177 64.89 59.51 19.17
#